data_AF-A0A822GVT0-F1
#
_entry.id   AF-A0A822GVT0-F1
#
_cell.length_a   1.000
_cell.length_b   1.000
_cell.length_c   1.000
_cell.angle_alpha   90.00
_cell.angle_beta   90.00
_cell.angle_gamma   90.00
#
_symmetry.space_group_name_H-M   'P 1'
#
loop_
_entity.id
_entity.type
_entity.pdbx_description
1 polymer ?
#
loop_
_entity_poly.entity_id
_entity_poly.type
_entity_poly.pdbx_seq_one_letter_code
_entity_poly.pdbx_strand_id
1 'polypeptide(L)' 'MKSCLAEGYPFAFGIFTYKSFHDAAKNGGRVPMPNLSSESQNTSHRAHAMLAVGYSDLSQCFIVRNSWGNNW' A
#
# COMPACT_ATOMS: atom_id res chain seq x y z
N MET A 1 -0.96 0.50 -15.84
CA MET A 1 -1.44 0.89 -14.49
C MET A 1 -1.74 2.38 -14.40
N LYS A 2 -0.78 3.30 -14.66
CA LYS A 2 -1.05 4.75 -14.64
C LYS A 2 -2.15 5.18 -15.63
N SER A 3 -2.12 4.69 -16.87
CA SER A 3 -3.17 4.97 -17.87
C SER A 3 -4.57 4.58 -17.39
N CYS A 4 -4.72 3.39 -16.81
CA CYS A 4 -5.97 2.89 -16.23
C CYS A 4 -6.54 3.86 -15.18
N LEU A 5 -5.69 4.38 -14.28
CA LEU A 5 -6.09 5.38 -13.29
C LEU A 5 -6.38 6.75 -13.91
N ALA A 6 -5.62 7.17 -14.92
CA ALA A 6 -5.85 8.42 -15.65
C ALA A 6 -7.16 8.41 -16.45
N GLU A 7 -7.59 7.24 -16.93
CA GLU A 7 -8.88 7.01 -17.57
C GLU A 7 -10.05 6.90 -16.56
N GLY A 8 -9.77 6.98 -15.25
CA GLY A 8 -10.79 6.97 -14.20
C GLY A 8 -11.17 5.58 -13.69
N TYR A 9 -10.36 4.55 -13.97
CA TYR A 9 -10.63 3.18 -13.53
C TYR A 9 -9.68 2.75 -12.40
N PRO A 10 -10.16 2.69 -11.14
CA PRO A 10 -9.45 2.03 -10.04
C PRO A 10 -9.23 0.54 -10.33
N PHE A 11 -8.13 -0.02 -9.83
CA PHE A 11 -7.85 -1.45 -9.97
C PHE A 11 -7.43 -2.10 -8.65
N ALA A 12 -7.84 -3.35 -8.48
CA ALA A 12 -7.44 -4.16 -7.33
C ALA A 12 -6.05 -4.75 -7.55
N PHE A 13 -5.28 -4.90 -6.48
CA PHE A 13 -3.98 -5.56 -6.48
C PHE A 13 -3.72 -6.22 -5.13
N GLY A 14 -2.82 -7.20 -5.10
CA GLY A 14 -2.39 -7.89 -3.88
C GLY A 14 -0.90 -7.70 -3.62
N ILE A 15 -0.53 -7.54 -2.35
CA ILE A 15 0.88 -7.52 -1.91
C ILE A 15 1.08 -8.43 -0.72
N PHE A 16 2.33 -8.83 -0.49
CA PHE A 16 2.74 -9.34 0.82
C PHE A 16 3.08 -8.17 1.73
N THR A 17 2.50 -8.13 2.94
CA THR A 17 2.78 -7.09 3.93
C THR A 17 3.87 -7.54 4.88
N TYR A 18 4.64 -6.58 5.39
CA TYR A 18 5.69 -6.76 6.38
C TYR A 18 5.37 -5.92 7.62
N LYS A 19 6.11 -6.06 8.72
CA LYS A 19 5.85 -5.34 9.97
C LYS A 19 5.83 -3.82 9.78
N SER A 20 6.76 -3.30 8.99
CA SER A 20 6.96 -1.90 8.60
C SER A 20 5.79 -1.33 7.81
N PHE A 21 4.92 -2.18 7.24
CA PHE A 21 3.69 -1.72 6.60
C PHE A 21 2.78 -0.94 7.58
N HIS A 22 2.77 -1.34 8.86
CA HIS A 22 1.98 -0.67 9.89
C HIS A 22 2.53 0.71 10.29
N ASP A 23 3.76 1.05 9.92
CA ASP A 23 4.33 2.37 10.21
C ASP A 23 3.64 3.46 9.38
N ALA A 24 2.94 3.11 8.31
CA ALA A 24 2.12 4.03 7.53
C ALA A 24 1.08 4.77 8.39
N ALA A 25 0.52 4.11 9.41
CA ALA A 25 -0.42 4.68 10.39
C ALA A 25 0.17 5.87 11.15
N LYS A 26 1.50 5.86 11.36
CA LYS A 26 2.24 6.88 12.13
C LYS A 26 2.95 7.89 11.24
N ASN A 27 3.12 7.58 9.96
CA ASN A 27 3.94 8.32 9.01
C ASN A 27 3.11 8.96 7.87
N GLY A 28 1.89 9.39 8.18
CA GLY A 28 1.03 10.09 7.23
C GLY A 28 0.59 9.24 6.02
N GLY A 29 0.43 7.94 6.20
CA GLY A 29 -0.02 7.01 5.17
C GLY A 29 1.08 6.51 4.23
N ARG A 30 2.35 6.89 4.45
CA ARG A 30 3.46 6.41 3.63
C ARG A 30 3.90 5.02 4.07
N VAL A 31 3.67 4.04 3.20
CA VAL A 31 4.15 2.66 3.37
C VAL A 31 5.64 2.60 3.00
N PRO A 32 6.54 2.24 3.93
CA PRO A 32 7.95 2.05 3.63
C PRO A 32 8.19 0.77 2.84
N MET A 33 9.30 0.71 2.11
CA MET A 33 9.77 -0.54 1.52
C MET A 33 10.27 -1.47 2.63
N PRO A 34 9.89 -2.76 2.61
CA PRO A 34 10.35 -3.71 3.62
C PRO A 34 11.84 -3.99 3.48
N ASN A 35 12.52 -4.18 4.61
CA ASN A 35 13.91 -4.65 4.59
C ASN A 35 13.95 -6.18 4.52
N LEU A 36 14.05 -6.72 3.31
CA LEU A 36 13.97 -8.17 3.09
C LEU A 36 15.10 -9.00 3.74
N SER A 37 16.20 -8.37 4.19
CA SER A 37 17.29 -9.10 4.86
C SER A 37 17.09 -9.26 6.37
N SER A 38 16.28 -8.39 7.00
CA SER A 38 16.08 -8.38 8.45
C SER A 38 14.62 -8.52 8.87
N GLU A 39 13.69 -8.23 7.96
CA GLU A 39 12.28 -8.13 8.28
C GLU A 39 11.51 -9.37 7.86
N SER A 40 10.73 -9.90 8.81
CA SER A 40 9.79 -10.99 8.51
C SER A 40 8.48 -10.43 7.97
N GLN A 41 7.85 -11.18 7.07
CA GLN A 41 6.48 -10.91 6.65
C GLN A 41 5.53 -10.87 7.85
N ASN A 42 4.43 -10.13 7.70
CA ASN A 42 3.39 -10.07 8.71
C ASN A 42 2.76 -11.46 8.92
N THR A 43 2.55 -11.86 10.17
CA THR A 43 1.97 -13.18 10.50
C THR A 43 0.45 -13.20 10.36
N SER A 44 -0.23 -12.12 10.70
CA SER A 44 -1.70 -12.06 10.74
C SER A 44 -2.33 -11.55 9.45
N HIS A 45 -1.59 -10.77 8.65
CA HIS A 45 -2.07 -10.18 7.39
C HIS A 45 -1.04 -10.31 6.27
N ARG A 46 -0.43 -11.50 6.16
CA ARG A 46 0.70 -11.76 5.27
C ARG A 46 0.46 -11.32 3.83
N ALA A 47 -0.71 -11.62 3.29
CA ALA A 47 -1.14 -11.18 1.97
C ALA A 47 -2.35 -10.26 2.13
N HIS A 48 -2.34 -9.12 1.46
CA HIS A 48 -3.39 -8.13 1.54
C HIS A 48 -3.78 -7.62 0.16
N ALA A 49 -5.08 -7.56 -0.10
CA ALA A 49 -5.63 -7.02 -1.34
C ALA A 49 -6.19 -5.62 -1.10
N MET A 50 -5.86 -4.68 -1.97
CA MET A 50 -6.23 -3.27 -1.84
C MET A 50 -6.63 -2.68 -3.20
N LEU A 51 -7.13 -1.44 -3.17
CA LEU A 51 -7.56 -0.72 -4.37
C LEU A 51 -6.62 0.45 -4.67
N ALA A 52 -5.97 0.43 -5.82
CA ALA A 52 -5.26 1.61 -6.32
C ALA A 52 -6.29 2.59 -6.88
N VAL A 53 -6.27 3.82 -6.37
CA VAL A 53 -7.25 4.87 -6.71
C VAL A 53 -6.61 6.13 -7.31
N GLY A 54 -5.28 6.17 -7.38
CA GLY A 54 -4.55 7.29 -7.97
C GLY A 54 -3.04 7.04 -7.96
N TYR A 55 -2.28 8.02 -8.44
CA TYR A 55 -0.83 8.00 -8.41
C TYR A 55 -0.28 9.43 -8.35
N SER A 56 0.97 9.56 -7.93
CA SER A 56 1.72 10.82 -7.94
C SER A 56 3.05 10.59 -8.63
N ASP A 57 3.28 11.29 -9.73
CA ASP A 57 4.57 11.28 -10.43
C ASP A 57 5.64 12.01 -9.63
N LEU A 58 5.29 13.02 -8.83
CA LEU A 58 6.26 13.72 -7.99
C LEU A 58 6.85 12.80 -6.93
N SER A 59 6.00 12.03 -6.25
CA SER A 59 6.46 11.12 -5.18
C SER A 59 6.80 9.72 -5.68
N GLN A 60 6.55 9.41 -6.95
CA GLN A 60 6.67 8.06 -7.52
C GLN A 60 5.89 7.01 -6.70
N CYS A 61 4.67 7.35 -6.28
CA CYS A 61 3.83 6.46 -5.47
C CYS A 61 2.44 6.25 -6.10
N PHE A 62 1.83 5.12 -5.78
CA PHE A 62 0.38 4.92 -5.94
C PHE A 62 -0.36 5.39 -4.69
N ILE A 63 -1.56 5.92 -4.88
CA ILE A 63 -2.52 6.22 -3.81
C ILE A 63 -3.44 5.02 -3.69
N VAL A 64 -3.52 4.46 -2.49
CA VAL A 64 -4.17 3.18 -2.24
C VAL A 64 -5.23 3.36 -1.17
N ARG A 65 -6.44 2.87 -1.44
CA ARG A 65 -7.51 2.78 -0.46
C ARG A 65 -7.38 1.46 0.31
N ASN A 66 -7.09 1.56 1.60
CA ASN A 66 -7.00 0.42 2.50
C ASN A 66 -8.39 0.06 3.08
N SER A 67 -8.51 -1.11 3.73
CA SER A 67 -9.74 -1.67 4.28
C SER A 67 -9.63 -2.06 5.77
N TRP A 68 -8.72 -1.46 6.52
CA TRP A 68 -8.51 -1.71 7.96
C TRP A 68 -9.16 -0.64 8.87
N GLY A 69 -10.09 0.14 8.33
CA GLY A 69 -10.82 1.18 9.05
C GLY A 69 -10.10 2.54 9.04
N ASN A 70 -10.83 3.59 9.41
CA ASN A 70 -10.33 4.97 9.37
C ASN A 70 -9.34 5.30 10.49
N ASN A 71 -9.25 4.45 11.51
CA ASN A 71 -8.35 4.59 12.66
C ASN A 71 -7.08 3.74 12.53
N TRP A 72 -6.94 3.00 11.42
CA TRP A 72 -5.67 2.43 11.03
C TRP A 72 -4.84 3.51 10.35
#